data_AF-A0A1F3CBR9-F1
#
_entry.id   AF-A0A1F3CBR9-F1
#
_cell.length_a   1.000
_cell.length_b   1.000
_cell.length_c   1.000
_cell.angle_alpha   90.00
_cell.angle_beta   90.00
_cell.angle_gamma   90.00
#
_symmetry.space_group_name_H-M   'P 1'
#
loop_
_entity.id
_entity.type
_entity.pdbx_description
1 polymer ?
#
loop_
_entity_poly.entity_id
_entity_poly.type
_entity_poly.pdbx_seq_one_letter_code
_entity_poly.pdbx_strand_id
1 'polypeptide(L)'
;MKNIILIAVFAFSLNVSAQIILEQTYDSASTIAGSINGGILSQLMIVNFEVSGERYVKINRLGENISVYDMNHALLKTISLANLPLNGGGKIGDILYLSEQLFDTDSGLEFMYPIQLLGANFYTGIYNEDGSLIFSDSCAPVIKVNTPQQQYPIYNTLQGTIMIFSCPNFQAKVYRLPGTLSAGIEQANGQLMQMQNGQFSNLYPNPSNGSVTLQYELPKGEKDGELILYNMQGAEVKRYKVDNTFKDILLDNTQLPAGTYFYQLQTSKGSVGTKKMVVVK
;
A
#
# COMPACT_ATOMS: atom_id res chain seq x y z
N MET A 1 -27.10 69.84 -9.58
CA MET A 1 -26.06 68.99 -8.95
C MET A 1 -26.68 67.62 -8.70
N LYS A 2 -26.07 66.58 -9.30
CA LYS A 2 -26.08 65.14 -8.97
C LYS A 2 -27.44 64.42 -8.77
N ASN A 3 -27.90 63.79 -9.86
CA ASN A 3 -28.77 62.61 -9.80
C ASN A 3 -27.91 61.41 -9.37
N ILE A 4 -28.20 60.82 -8.21
CA ILE A 4 -27.55 59.60 -7.73
C ILE A 4 -28.39 58.42 -8.23
N ILE A 5 -27.83 57.65 -9.17
CA ILE A 5 -28.37 56.37 -9.61
C ILE A 5 -27.96 55.33 -8.56
N LEU A 6 -28.95 54.73 -7.90
CA LEU A 6 -28.75 53.61 -6.99
C LEU A 6 -28.53 52.34 -7.81
N ILE A 7 -27.30 51.86 -7.91
CA ILE A 7 -26.99 50.56 -8.50
C ILE A 7 -27.19 49.50 -7.40
N ALA A 8 -28.28 48.74 -7.48
CA ALA A 8 -28.47 47.55 -6.67
C ALA A 8 -27.56 46.43 -7.21
N VAL A 9 -26.48 46.14 -6.50
CA VAL A 9 -25.62 44.99 -6.78
C VAL A 9 -26.31 43.74 -6.24
N PHE A 10 -26.92 42.96 -7.13
CA PHE A 10 -27.34 41.59 -6.82
C PHE A 10 -26.09 40.75 -6.58
N ALA A 11 -25.81 40.41 -5.33
CA ALA A 11 -24.81 39.41 -4.97
C ALA A 11 -25.34 38.03 -5.40
N PHE A 12 -24.94 37.57 -6.59
CA PHE A 12 -25.07 36.17 -6.96
C PHE A 12 -24.14 35.36 -6.06
N SER A 13 -24.70 34.67 -5.06
CA SER A 13 -23.99 33.62 -4.34
C SER A 13 -23.84 32.43 -5.30
N LEU A 14 -22.75 32.40 -6.04
CA LEU A 14 -22.33 31.21 -6.77
C LEU A 14 -21.92 30.17 -5.72
N ASN A 15 -22.85 29.27 -5.39
CA ASN A 15 -22.51 28.05 -4.68
C ASN A 15 -21.71 27.17 -5.64
N VAL A 16 -20.41 27.40 -5.74
CA VAL A 16 -19.48 26.49 -6.39
C VAL A 16 -19.38 25.28 -5.47
N SER A 17 -20.23 24.29 -5.70
CA SER A 17 -20.06 22.97 -5.10
C SER A 17 -18.85 22.35 -5.78
N ALA A 18 -17.67 22.45 -5.17
CA ALA A 18 -16.54 21.66 -5.64
C ALA A 18 -16.95 20.19 -5.56
N GLN A 19 -16.88 19.46 -6.68
CA GLN A 19 -17.21 18.03 -6.73
C GLN A 19 -16.24 17.19 -5.88
N ILE A 20 -15.09 17.76 -5.56
CA ILE A 20 -14.05 17.18 -4.70
C ILE A 20 -13.73 18.24 -3.65
N ILE A 21 -13.83 17.85 -2.38
CA ILE A 21 -13.58 18.72 -1.23
C ILE A 21 -12.31 18.23 -0.55
N LEU A 22 -11.38 19.15 -0.26
CA LEU A 22 -10.27 18.86 0.63
C LEU A 22 -10.78 18.92 2.06
N GLU A 23 -10.89 17.77 2.71
CA GLU A 23 -11.36 17.69 4.10
C GLU A 23 -10.23 17.95 5.11
N GLN A 24 -9.03 17.40 4.86
CA GLN A 24 -7.89 17.52 5.77
C GLN A 24 -6.55 17.34 5.05
N THR A 25 -5.52 18.03 5.54
CA THR A 25 -4.11 17.77 5.20
C THR A 25 -3.41 17.14 6.39
N TYR A 26 -2.66 16.07 6.15
CA TYR A 26 -1.83 15.42 7.16
C TYR A 26 -0.35 15.65 6.87
N ASP A 27 0.35 16.34 7.78
CA ASP A 27 1.80 16.49 7.68
C ASP A 27 2.52 15.15 7.88
N SER A 28 3.68 14.96 7.25
CA SER A 28 4.51 13.74 7.39
C SER A 28 3.73 12.44 7.16
N ALA A 29 2.80 12.43 6.21
CA ALA A 29 1.90 11.31 5.92
C ALA A 29 1.94 10.83 4.46
N SER A 30 2.77 11.48 3.62
CA SER A 30 2.89 11.17 2.19
C SER A 30 3.91 10.06 1.92
N THR A 31 3.49 9.11 1.08
CA THR A 31 4.31 7.97 0.60
C THR A 31 5.17 8.30 -0.60
N ILE A 32 4.99 9.47 -1.23
CA ILE A 32 5.69 9.80 -2.49
C ILE A 32 7.11 10.34 -2.23
N ALA A 33 7.32 11.08 -1.14
CA ALA A 33 8.59 11.80 -0.91
C ALA A 33 9.80 10.88 -0.64
N GLY A 34 9.60 9.68 -0.09
CA GLY A 34 10.69 8.73 0.13
C GLY A 34 11.01 7.84 -1.08
N SER A 35 10.18 7.84 -2.13
CA SER A 35 10.44 7.10 -3.37
C SER A 35 11.63 7.65 -4.16
N ILE A 36 11.98 8.92 -3.95
CA ILE A 36 12.97 9.63 -4.78
C ILE A 36 14.42 9.36 -4.32
N ASN A 37 14.62 8.84 -3.09
CA ASN A 37 15.96 8.64 -2.50
C ASN A 37 16.05 7.41 -1.54
N GLY A 38 15.23 6.37 -1.73
CA GLY A 38 15.25 5.18 -0.83
C GLY A 38 14.89 5.52 0.62
N GLY A 39 14.06 6.55 0.78
CA GLY A 39 13.58 7.07 2.04
C GLY A 39 12.47 6.22 2.63
N ILE A 40 12.39 6.23 3.95
CA ILE A 40 11.29 5.66 4.70
C ILE A 40 9.99 6.35 4.28
N LEU A 41 8.95 5.59 3.91
CA LEU A 41 7.67 6.14 3.49
C LEU A 41 6.78 6.29 4.72
N SER A 42 6.49 7.53 5.15
CA SER A 42 5.30 7.73 5.97
C SER A 42 4.07 7.49 5.11
N GLN A 43 2.96 7.08 5.72
CA GLN A 43 1.76 6.69 4.99
C GLN A 43 0.51 7.10 5.75
N LEU A 44 -0.56 7.37 5.01
CA LEU A 44 -1.92 7.54 5.50
C LEU A 44 -2.82 6.54 4.78
N MET A 45 -3.65 5.86 5.54
CA MET A 45 -4.57 4.84 5.04
C MET A 45 -5.84 4.82 5.90
N ILE A 46 -6.89 4.19 5.40
CA ILE A 46 -8.06 3.85 6.20
C ILE A 46 -7.95 2.39 6.59
N VAL A 47 -8.16 2.09 7.87
CA VAL A 47 -8.27 0.72 8.40
C VAL A 47 -9.65 0.58 9.01
N ASN A 48 -10.33 -0.53 8.69
CA ASN A 48 -11.58 -0.90 9.34
C ASN A 48 -11.27 -1.95 10.41
N PHE A 49 -11.16 -1.47 11.66
CA PHE A 49 -10.86 -2.29 12.83
C PHE A 49 -12.07 -3.10 13.30
N GLU A 50 -11.81 -4.20 13.99
CA GLU A 50 -12.81 -5.19 14.40
C GLU A 50 -13.85 -4.64 15.38
N VAL A 51 -13.45 -3.76 16.29
CA VAL A 51 -14.31 -3.18 17.33
C VAL A 51 -14.62 -1.72 17.02
N SER A 52 -13.60 -0.92 16.70
CA SER A 52 -13.76 0.52 16.54
C SER A 52 -14.23 0.96 15.14
N GLY A 53 -14.15 0.10 14.14
CA GLY A 53 -14.58 0.36 12.77
C GLY A 53 -13.59 1.21 11.97
N GLU A 54 -14.07 1.98 10.98
CA GLU A 54 -13.22 2.76 10.08
C GLU A 54 -12.49 3.91 10.79
N ARG A 55 -11.17 3.96 10.60
CA ARG A 55 -10.28 4.99 11.14
C ARG A 55 -9.23 5.39 10.12
N TYR A 56 -8.83 6.66 10.15
CA TYR A 56 -7.61 7.08 9.48
C TYR A 56 -6.41 6.67 10.33
N VAL A 57 -5.46 5.99 9.71
CA VAL A 57 -4.20 5.57 10.34
C VAL A 57 -3.05 6.24 9.60
N LYS A 58 -2.28 7.03 10.34
CA LYS A 58 -1.04 7.64 9.88
C LYS A 58 0.13 6.93 10.51
N ILE A 59 1.01 6.37 9.69
CA ILE A 59 2.28 5.81 10.15
C ILE A 59 3.37 6.81 9.83
N ASN A 60 3.84 7.52 10.86
CA ASN A 60 4.93 8.48 10.76
C ASN A 60 6.23 7.80 11.20
N ARG A 61 6.93 7.20 10.25
CA ARG A 61 8.15 6.46 10.56
C ARG A 61 9.34 7.37 10.90
N LEU A 62 9.35 8.63 10.45
CA LEU A 62 10.35 9.63 10.87
C LEU A 62 10.08 10.16 12.27
N GLY A 63 8.81 10.34 12.63
CA GLY A 63 8.40 10.72 13.98
C GLY A 63 8.22 9.53 14.92
N GLU A 64 8.55 8.31 14.46
CA GLU A 64 8.45 7.05 15.20
C GLU A 64 7.11 6.88 15.93
N ASN A 65 6.00 7.10 15.23
CA ASN A 65 4.67 6.90 15.79
C ASN A 65 3.63 6.45 14.77
N ILE A 66 2.58 5.80 15.29
CA ILE A 66 1.31 5.58 14.60
C ILE A 66 0.29 6.51 15.23
N SER A 67 -0.42 7.29 14.42
CA SER A 67 -1.53 8.13 14.88
C SER A 67 -2.84 7.62 14.29
N VAL A 68 -3.85 7.46 15.13
CA VAL A 68 -5.19 6.99 14.76
C VAL A 68 -6.18 8.13 14.94
N TYR A 69 -6.95 8.42 13.90
CA TYR A 69 -7.96 9.49 13.88
C TYR A 69 -9.33 8.91 13.58
N ASP A 70 -10.37 9.55 14.10
CA ASP A 70 -11.74 9.27 13.68
C ASP A 70 -12.01 9.76 12.25
N MET A 71 -13.21 9.47 11.73
CA MET A 71 -13.61 9.90 10.39
C MET A 71 -13.84 11.40 10.25
N ASN A 72 -13.81 12.18 11.35
CA ASN A 72 -13.83 13.64 11.37
C ASN A 72 -12.42 14.24 11.56
N HIS A 73 -11.37 13.43 11.38
CA HIS A 73 -9.96 13.80 11.54
C HIS A 73 -9.54 14.16 12.96
N ALA A 74 -10.34 13.88 13.99
CA ALA A 74 -9.96 14.08 15.38
C ALA A 74 -8.97 12.98 15.81
N LEU A 75 -7.84 13.38 16.40
CA LEU A 75 -6.84 12.45 16.91
C LEU A 75 -7.41 11.68 18.10
N LEU A 76 -7.48 10.36 17.97
CA LEU A 76 -7.95 9.46 19.03
C LEU A 76 -6.80 8.86 19.83
N LYS A 77 -5.71 8.49 19.15
CA LYS A 77 -4.61 7.75 19.77
C LYS A 77 -3.29 8.00 19.05
N THR A 78 -2.20 7.96 19.83
CA THR A 78 -0.83 7.93 19.33
C THR A 78 -0.08 6.77 19.98
N ILE A 79 0.48 5.90 19.16
CA ILE A 79 1.30 4.75 19.55
C ILE A 79 2.75 5.09 19.25
N SER A 80 3.63 4.95 20.26
CA SER A 80 5.06 5.20 20.08
C SER A 80 5.77 3.98 19.50
N LEU A 81 6.65 4.22 18.53
CA LEU A 81 7.52 3.21 17.92
C LEU A 81 8.99 3.38 18.34
N ALA A 82 9.31 4.36 19.19
CA ALA A 82 10.68 4.75 19.52
C ALA A 82 11.50 3.64 20.20
N ASN A 83 10.83 2.69 20.86
CA ASN A 83 11.48 1.57 21.54
C ASN A 83 11.58 0.31 20.67
N LEU A 84 11.11 0.35 19.41
CA LEU A 84 11.15 -0.81 18.54
C LEU A 84 12.55 -0.99 17.92
N PRO A 85 12.95 -2.23 17.60
CA PRO A 85 14.21 -2.49 16.90
C PRO A 85 14.30 -1.74 15.58
N LEU A 86 15.46 -1.14 15.29
CA LEU A 86 15.71 -0.44 14.04
C LEU A 86 16.47 -1.32 13.05
N ASN A 87 16.32 -1.05 11.75
CA ASN A 87 17.06 -1.76 10.72
C ASN A 87 18.53 -1.32 10.69
N GLY A 88 19.35 -1.93 9.81
CA GLY A 88 20.76 -1.58 9.67
C GLY A 88 21.05 -0.12 9.27
N GLY A 89 20.04 0.64 8.85
CA GLY A 89 20.13 2.07 8.57
C GLY A 89 19.55 2.98 9.66
N GLY A 90 19.20 2.44 10.83
CA GLY A 90 18.57 3.20 11.92
C GLY A 90 17.14 3.63 11.62
N LYS A 91 16.39 2.83 10.83
CA LYS A 91 15.05 3.15 10.36
C LYS A 91 14.02 2.19 10.93
N ILE A 92 12.81 2.69 11.19
CA ILE A 92 11.63 1.89 11.53
C ILE A 92 11.28 0.97 10.35
N GLY A 93 10.93 -0.28 10.68
CA GLY A 93 10.49 -1.31 9.74
C GLY A 93 9.08 -1.08 9.19
N ASP A 94 8.49 -2.14 8.66
CA ASP A 94 7.11 -2.10 8.21
C ASP A 94 6.15 -2.35 9.36
N ILE A 95 4.95 -1.80 9.23
CA ILE A 95 3.84 -2.07 10.13
C ILE A 95 2.79 -2.76 9.28
N LEU A 96 2.49 -4.02 9.62
CA LEU A 96 1.50 -4.85 8.95
C LEU A 96 0.41 -5.25 9.95
N TYR A 97 -0.78 -5.58 9.44
CA TYR A 97 -1.89 -6.12 10.23
C TYR A 97 -2.16 -5.32 11.51
N LEU A 98 -2.47 -4.02 11.39
CA LEU A 98 -2.99 -3.30 12.55
C LEU A 98 -4.39 -3.85 12.86
N SER A 99 -4.59 -4.31 14.08
CA SER A 99 -5.81 -4.99 14.54
C SER A 99 -6.14 -4.64 15.98
N GLU A 100 -7.34 -5.00 16.42
CA GLU A 100 -7.72 -4.95 17.84
C GLU A 100 -7.87 -6.35 18.45
N GLN A 101 -8.05 -7.39 17.63
CA GLN A 101 -8.46 -8.72 18.10
C GLN A 101 -7.87 -9.88 17.27
N LEU A 102 -6.77 -9.68 16.55
CA LEU A 102 -6.17 -10.68 15.66
C LEU A 102 -5.10 -11.52 16.38
N PHE A 103 -4.13 -10.89 17.04
CA PHE A 103 -2.99 -11.56 17.67
C PHE A 103 -3.18 -11.82 19.17
N ASP A 104 -4.01 -11.03 19.84
CA ASP A 104 -4.61 -11.35 21.13
C ASP A 104 -6.13 -11.14 21.14
N THR A 105 -6.77 -11.38 22.29
CA THR A 105 -8.23 -11.31 22.43
C THR A 105 -8.71 -10.11 23.22
N ASP A 106 -7.82 -9.16 23.53
CA ASP A 106 -8.26 -7.92 24.18
C ASP A 106 -8.82 -6.93 23.14
N SER A 107 -8.84 -5.64 23.44
CA SER A 107 -9.35 -4.63 22.50
C SER A 107 -8.38 -3.47 22.33
N GLY A 108 -7.14 -3.63 22.80
CA GLY A 108 -6.05 -2.72 22.52
C GLY A 108 -5.62 -2.87 21.07
N LEU A 109 -5.08 -1.81 20.48
CA LEU A 109 -4.49 -1.94 19.16
C LEU A 109 -3.19 -2.74 19.24
N GLU A 110 -2.98 -3.54 18.23
CA GLU A 110 -1.82 -4.40 18.05
C GLU A 110 -1.37 -4.36 16.59
N PHE A 111 -0.11 -4.68 16.34
CA PHE A 111 0.44 -4.67 15.00
C PHE A 111 1.63 -5.62 14.86
N MET A 112 1.81 -6.12 13.64
CA MET A 112 2.98 -6.90 13.24
C MET A 112 4.07 -5.98 12.70
N TYR A 113 5.30 -6.22 13.13
CA TYR A 113 6.49 -5.42 12.84
C TYR A 113 7.62 -6.30 12.28
N PRO A 114 7.61 -6.60 10.97
CA PRO A 114 8.75 -7.22 10.32
C PRO A 114 9.85 -6.20 10.00
N ILE A 115 11.09 -6.60 10.25
CA ILE A 115 12.27 -5.80 9.95
C ILE A 115 13.49 -6.67 9.69
N GLN A 116 14.39 -6.17 8.84
CA GLN A 116 15.73 -6.72 8.71
C GLN A 116 16.70 -5.92 9.59
N LEU A 117 17.22 -6.57 10.62
CA LEU A 117 18.21 -6.01 11.53
C LEU A 117 19.60 -5.93 10.87
N LEU A 118 20.51 -5.19 11.52
CA LEU A 118 21.91 -5.14 11.11
C LEU A 118 22.50 -6.56 11.03
N GLY A 119 23.24 -6.85 9.96
CA GLY A 119 23.80 -8.18 9.71
C GLY A 119 22.86 -9.17 9.02
N ALA A 120 21.80 -8.68 8.35
CA ALA A 120 20.86 -9.47 7.55
C ALA A 120 19.99 -10.47 8.32
N ASN A 121 19.84 -10.28 9.63
CA ASN A 121 18.94 -11.07 10.46
C ASN A 121 17.51 -10.57 10.29
N PHE A 122 16.58 -11.48 9.95
CA PHE A 122 15.15 -11.15 9.96
C PHE A 122 14.63 -11.18 11.39
N TYR A 123 13.74 -10.24 11.68
CA TYR A 123 13.00 -10.16 12.93
C TYR A 123 11.56 -9.83 12.60
N THR A 124 10.62 -10.55 13.18
CA THR A 124 9.21 -10.17 13.19
C THR A 124 8.75 -10.14 14.63
N GLY A 125 8.33 -8.97 15.10
CA GLY A 125 7.65 -8.82 16.38
C GLY A 125 6.17 -8.54 16.18
N ILE A 126 5.35 -8.89 17.15
CA ILE A 126 3.95 -8.48 17.27
C ILE A 126 3.86 -7.73 18.59
N TYR A 127 3.37 -6.49 18.51
CA TYR A 127 3.39 -5.55 19.62
C TYR A 127 2.00 -5.02 19.91
N ASN A 128 1.75 -4.78 21.19
CA ASN A 128 0.62 -3.99 21.66
C ASN A 128 0.89 -2.49 21.52
N GLU A 129 -0.18 -1.71 21.57
CA GLU A 129 -0.16 -0.24 21.47
C GLU A 129 0.62 0.46 22.58
N ASP A 130 0.87 -0.22 23.71
CA ASP A 130 1.72 0.25 24.79
C ASP A 130 3.22 -0.05 24.56
N GLY A 131 3.55 -0.74 23.47
CA GLY A 131 4.89 -1.18 23.11
C GLY A 131 5.31 -2.51 23.73
N SER A 132 4.43 -3.19 24.48
CA SER A 132 4.70 -4.52 25.01
C SER A 132 4.75 -5.56 23.88
N LEU A 133 5.68 -6.53 24.02
CA LEU A 133 5.87 -7.59 23.03
C LEU A 133 4.89 -8.75 23.31
N ILE A 134 4.03 -9.06 22.34
CA ILE A 134 3.15 -10.23 22.38
C ILE A 134 3.90 -11.47 21.90
N PHE A 135 4.59 -11.37 20.77
CA PHE A 135 5.26 -12.49 20.11
C PHE A 135 6.44 -12.03 19.26
N SER A 136 7.47 -12.86 19.11
CA SER A 136 8.53 -12.61 18.12
C SER A 136 9.14 -13.87 17.54
N ASP A 137 9.65 -13.77 16.31
CA ASP A 137 10.43 -14.82 15.64
C ASP A 137 11.53 -14.21 14.74
N SER A 138 12.53 -15.01 14.37
CA SER A 138 13.58 -14.67 13.41
C SER A 138 13.22 -14.98 11.95
N CYS A 139 11.93 -15.22 11.68
CA CYS A 139 11.39 -15.48 10.35
C CYS A 139 10.49 -14.31 9.91
N ALA A 140 10.16 -14.22 8.63
CA ALA A 140 9.41 -13.11 8.05
C ALA A 140 8.01 -13.53 7.61
N PRO A 141 6.99 -12.65 7.71
CA PRO A 141 5.62 -12.89 7.24
C PRO A 141 5.53 -12.74 5.71
N VAL A 142 6.36 -13.50 4.99
CA VAL A 142 6.47 -13.41 3.53
C VAL A 142 6.05 -14.72 2.92
N ILE A 143 5.08 -14.66 2.01
CA ILE A 143 4.71 -15.76 1.12
C ILE A 143 5.10 -15.36 -0.30
N LYS A 144 5.65 -16.31 -1.05
CA LYS A 144 6.06 -16.07 -2.43
C LYS A 144 4.86 -15.58 -3.22
N VAL A 145 4.97 -14.38 -3.79
CA VAL A 145 3.98 -13.83 -4.69
C VAL A 145 4.00 -14.60 -6.00
N ASN A 146 2.86 -15.18 -6.38
CA ASN A 146 2.70 -15.90 -7.62
C ASN A 146 1.68 -15.18 -8.50
N THR A 147 2.01 -14.04 -9.11
CA THR A 147 1.06 -13.27 -9.91
C THR A 147 0.54 -14.10 -11.10
N PRO A 148 -0.79 -14.24 -11.32
CA PRO A 148 -1.90 -13.44 -10.77
C PRO A 148 -2.43 -13.83 -9.38
N GLN A 149 -2.00 -14.94 -8.81
CA GLN A 149 -2.34 -15.42 -7.47
C GLN A 149 -1.46 -14.77 -6.38
N GLN A 150 -1.82 -13.57 -5.95
CA GLN A 150 -1.22 -12.98 -4.75
C GLN A 150 -1.59 -13.82 -3.52
N GLN A 151 -0.58 -14.21 -2.75
CA GLN A 151 -0.73 -14.91 -1.47
C GLN A 151 -0.29 -13.99 -0.33
N TYR A 152 -0.88 -14.17 0.85
CA TYR A 152 -0.62 -13.38 2.06
C TYR A 152 -0.19 -14.30 3.21
N PRO A 153 0.52 -13.81 4.24
CA PRO A 153 0.97 -14.67 5.33
C PRO A 153 -0.14 -15.08 6.31
N ILE A 154 -1.32 -14.44 6.32
CA ILE A 154 -2.43 -14.77 7.25
C ILE A 154 -3.66 -15.21 6.45
N TYR A 155 -4.30 -16.29 6.89
CA TYR A 155 -5.52 -16.84 6.28
C TYR A 155 -6.55 -17.22 7.34
N ASN A 156 -7.82 -16.95 7.06
CA ASN A 156 -8.92 -17.58 7.78
C ASN A 156 -9.19 -18.97 7.21
N THR A 157 -9.36 -19.96 8.08
CA THR A 157 -9.75 -21.32 7.71
C THR A 157 -10.97 -21.77 8.52
N LEU A 158 -11.60 -22.88 8.13
CA LEU A 158 -12.68 -23.50 8.92
C LEU A 158 -12.22 -23.91 10.33
N GLN A 159 -10.92 -24.08 10.54
CA GLN A 159 -10.36 -24.46 11.83
C GLN A 159 -9.83 -23.26 12.62
N GLY A 160 -10.05 -22.02 12.16
CA GLY A 160 -9.50 -20.79 12.77
C GLY A 160 -8.45 -20.13 11.88
N THR A 161 -7.83 -19.08 12.40
CA THR A 161 -6.91 -18.23 11.64
C THR A 161 -5.48 -18.71 11.78
N ILE A 162 -4.79 -18.78 10.64
CA ILE A 162 -3.41 -19.25 10.54
C ILE A 162 -2.50 -18.13 10.05
N MET A 163 -1.29 -18.09 10.60
CA MET A 163 -0.22 -17.19 10.17
C MET A 163 1.00 -18.03 9.77
N ILE A 164 1.58 -17.72 8.61
CA ILE A 164 2.69 -18.47 8.02
C ILE A 164 3.90 -17.55 7.89
N PHE A 165 5.02 -17.95 8.49
CA PHE A 165 6.31 -17.28 8.37
C PHE A 165 7.29 -18.10 7.53
N SER A 166 8.07 -17.43 6.70
CA SER A 166 9.18 -18.00 5.93
C SER A 166 10.51 -17.69 6.61
N CYS A 167 11.35 -18.72 6.78
CA CYS A 167 12.59 -18.62 7.52
C CYS A 167 13.83 -18.67 6.59
N PRO A 168 14.97 -18.06 6.98
CA PRO A 168 16.20 -18.05 6.16
C PRO A 168 16.78 -19.44 5.86
N ASN A 169 16.42 -20.44 6.66
CA ASN A 169 16.86 -21.83 6.51
C ASN A 169 15.90 -22.68 5.65
N PHE A 170 15.07 -22.04 4.81
CA PHE A 170 14.09 -22.69 3.94
C PHE A 170 12.94 -23.42 4.66
N GLN A 171 12.77 -23.19 5.97
CA GLN A 171 11.61 -23.67 6.71
C GLN A 171 10.46 -22.67 6.63
N ALA A 172 9.24 -23.19 6.76
CA ALA A 172 8.06 -22.38 7.05
C ALA A 172 7.55 -22.73 8.45
N LYS A 173 7.15 -21.73 9.22
CA LYS A 173 6.49 -21.89 10.52
C LYS A 173 5.03 -21.49 10.39
N VAL A 174 4.13 -22.31 10.92
CA VAL A 174 2.69 -22.08 10.88
C VAL A 174 2.19 -21.91 12.31
N TYR A 175 1.52 -20.79 12.56
CA TYR A 175 0.97 -20.40 13.85
C TYR A 175 -0.54 -20.34 13.77
N ARG A 176 -1.22 -20.70 14.86
CA ARG A 176 -2.64 -20.38 15.04
C ARG A 176 -2.72 -19.05 15.76
N LEU A 177 -3.54 -18.16 15.24
CA LEU A 177 -3.86 -16.90 15.89
C LEU A 177 -5.14 -17.07 16.73
N PRO A 178 -5.27 -16.35 17.85
CA PRO A 178 -6.48 -16.42 18.68
C PRO A 178 -7.65 -15.70 18.01
N GLY A 179 -7.35 -14.67 17.22
CA GLY A 179 -8.31 -13.84 16.52
C GLY A 179 -8.74 -14.35 15.14
N THR A 180 -9.50 -13.50 14.44
CA THR A 180 -9.92 -13.70 13.05
C THR A 180 -9.49 -12.54 12.18
N LEU A 181 -8.93 -12.81 11.00
CA LEU A 181 -8.54 -11.75 10.06
C LEU A 181 -9.80 -11.08 9.49
N SER A 182 -10.03 -9.81 9.81
CA SER A 182 -11.16 -9.07 9.24
C SER A 182 -10.88 -8.67 7.78
N ALA A 183 -11.94 -8.55 6.97
CA ALA A 183 -11.83 -8.10 5.58
C ALA A 183 -11.23 -6.69 5.46
N GLY A 184 -11.46 -5.84 6.48
CA GLY A 184 -10.88 -4.50 6.56
C GLY A 184 -9.35 -4.55 6.65
N ILE A 185 -8.83 -5.42 7.51
CA ILE A 185 -7.40 -5.62 7.69
C ILE A 185 -6.76 -6.24 6.44
N GLU A 186 -7.43 -7.22 5.81
CA GLU A 186 -6.94 -7.85 4.58
C GLU A 186 -6.74 -6.83 3.45
N GLN A 187 -7.71 -5.93 3.24
CA GLN A 187 -7.64 -4.88 2.21
C GLN A 187 -6.55 -3.85 2.50
N ALA A 188 -6.48 -3.36 3.74
CA ALA A 188 -5.44 -2.46 4.21
C ALA A 188 -4.04 -3.05 3.95
N ASN A 189 -3.85 -4.33 4.28
CA ASN A 189 -2.58 -5.03 4.07
C ASN A 189 -2.21 -5.23 2.60
N GLY A 190 -3.20 -5.45 1.72
CA GLY A 190 -2.99 -5.51 0.27
C GLY A 190 -2.33 -4.24 -0.31
N GLN A 191 -2.57 -3.07 0.31
CA GLN A 191 -1.95 -1.80 -0.07
C GLN A 191 -0.50 -1.67 0.45
N LEU A 192 -0.17 -2.31 1.58
CA LEU A 192 1.15 -2.23 2.24
C LEU A 192 2.22 -3.06 1.53
N MET A 193 1.86 -4.24 1.02
CA MET A 193 2.79 -5.20 0.43
C MET A 193 3.26 -4.84 -0.99
N GLN A 194 2.60 -3.91 -1.68
CA GLN A 194 2.91 -3.56 -3.08
C GLN A 194 4.07 -2.57 -3.24
N MET A 195 4.67 -2.05 -2.17
CA MET A 195 5.65 -0.96 -2.25
C MET A 195 7.12 -1.39 -2.37
N GLN A 196 7.46 -2.69 -2.32
CA GLN A 196 8.84 -3.12 -2.09
C GLN A 196 9.67 -3.63 -3.29
N ASN A 197 9.14 -3.74 -4.52
CA ASN A 197 9.94 -4.28 -5.63
C ASN A 197 9.75 -3.53 -6.95
N GLY A 198 10.43 -2.38 -7.10
CA GLY A 198 10.35 -1.52 -8.28
C GLY A 198 8.93 -0.98 -8.53
N GLN A 199 8.84 0.11 -9.28
CA GLN A 199 7.57 0.83 -9.40
C GLN A 199 7.26 1.18 -10.84
N PHE A 200 5.97 1.11 -11.17
CA PHE A 200 5.44 1.68 -12.39
C PHE A 200 4.12 2.40 -12.10
N SER A 201 3.90 3.48 -12.82
CA SER A 201 2.79 4.41 -12.59
C SER A 201 1.44 3.81 -12.97
N ASN A 202 0.37 4.56 -12.72
CA ASN A 202 -0.88 4.32 -13.44
C ASN A 202 -0.71 4.77 -14.90
N LEU A 203 -1.52 4.21 -15.80
CA LEU A 203 -1.57 4.61 -17.20
C LEU A 203 -2.18 6.00 -17.34
N TYR A 204 -1.58 6.87 -18.17
CA TYR A 204 -2.09 8.21 -18.44
C TYR A 204 -1.95 8.59 -19.93
N PRO A 205 -2.87 9.38 -20.50
CA PRO A 205 -4.10 9.87 -19.90
C PRO A 205 -5.11 8.74 -19.68
N ASN A 206 -5.93 8.85 -18.64
CA ASN A 206 -7.08 7.98 -18.40
C ASN A 206 -8.29 8.86 -18.03
N PRO A 207 -9.35 8.95 -18.87
CA PRO A 207 -9.55 8.22 -20.13
C PRO A 207 -8.54 8.59 -21.21
N SER A 208 -8.34 7.69 -22.17
CA SER A 208 -7.37 7.84 -23.26
C SER A 208 -8.05 7.83 -24.62
N ASN A 209 -7.39 8.37 -25.65
CA ASN A 209 -7.89 8.38 -27.02
C ASN A 209 -7.04 7.47 -27.94
N GLY A 210 -6.95 6.19 -27.60
CA GLY A 210 -6.24 5.18 -28.41
C GLY A 210 -4.81 4.86 -27.97
N SER A 211 -4.23 5.64 -27.07
CA SER A 211 -2.94 5.33 -26.47
C SER A 211 -2.83 5.80 -25.02
N VAL A 212 -1.97 5.15 -24.26
CA VAL A 212 -1.67 5.48 -22.85
C VAL A 212 -0.18 5.34 -22.60
N THR A 213 0.38 6.20 -21.77
CA THR A 213 1.76 6.17 -21.33
C THR A 213 1.85 5.50 -19.96
N LEU A 214 2.84 4.63 -19.80
CA LEU A 214 3.25 4.06 -18.53
C LEU A 214 4.64 4.58 -18.17
N GLN A 215 4.79 5.27 -17.03
CA GLN A 215 6.12 5.49 -16.46
C GLN A 215 6.56 4.27 -15.68
N TYR A 216 7.82 3.89 -15.80
CA TYR A 216 8.38 2.74 -15.12
C TYR A 216 9.83 2.98 -14.71
N GLU A 217 10.27 2.25 -13.67
CA GLU A 217 11.67 2.15 -13.28
C GLU A 217 12.01 0.68 -13.05
N LEU A 218 13.08 0.21 -13.70
CA LEU A 218 13.56 -1.15 -13.51
C LEU A 218 14.30 -1.27 -12.15
N PRO A 219 14.18 -2.41 -11.46
CA PRO A 219 14.92 -2.66 -10.22
C PRO A 219 16.44 -2.46 -10.37
N LYS A 220 17.10 -2.00 -9.30
CA LYS A 220 18.54 -1.74 -9.31
C LYS A 220 19.33 -2.98 -9.75
N GLY A 221 20.11 -2.82 -10.83
CA GLY A 221 20.93 -3.89 -11.41
C GLY A 221 20.26 -4.68 -12.53
N GLU A 222 18.98 -4.43 -12.81
CA GLU A 222 18.32 -4.90 -14.04
C GLU A 222 18.51 -3.85 -15.15
N LYS A 223 18.87 -4.32 -16.35
CA LYS A 223 19.01 -3.46 -17.53
C LYS A 223 17.82 -3.57 -18.47
N ASP A 224 17.17 -4.74 -18.46
CA ASP A 224 16.13 -5.12 -19.40
C ASP A 224 14.92 -5.65 -18.63
N GLY A 225 13.75 -5.46 -19.22
CA GLY A 225 12.48 -5.97 -18.73
C GLY A 225 11.45 -6.09 -19.82
N GLU A 226 10.27 -6.60 -19.46
CA GLU A 226 9.15 -6.79 -20.35
C GLU A 226 7.87 -6.29 -19.68
N LEU A 227 7.14 -5.44 -20.37
CA LEU A 227 5.78 -5.07 -20.01
C LEU A 227 4.81 -5.98 -20.76
N ILE A 228 4.03 -6.74 -20.02
CA ILE A 228 3.11 -7.74 -20.58
C ILE A 228 1.69 -7.41 -20.15
N LEU A 229 0.77 -7.44 -21.10
CA LEU A 229 -0.66 -7.26 -20.88
C LEU A 229 -1.35 -8.63 -20.95
N TYR A 230 -2.23 -8.89 -20.00
CA TYR A 230 -3.05 -10.09 -19.90
C TYR A 230 -4.53 -9.72 -19.90
N ASN A 231 -5.38 -10.58 -20.49
CA ASN A 231 -6.83 -10.49 -20.32
C ASN A 231 -7.28 -11.14 -18.99
N MET A 232 -8.59 -11.14 -18.71
CA MET A 232 -9.16 -11.75 -17.50
C MET A 232 -8.95 -13.27 -17.41
N GLN A 233 -8.70 -13.96 -18.52
CA GLN A 233 -8.42 -15.39 -18.57
C GLN A 233 -6.92 -15.68 -18.35
N GLY A 234 -6.09 -14.65 -18.11
CA GLY A 234 -4.65 -14.79 -17.95
C GLY A 234 -3.92 -15.01 -19.28
N ALA A 235 -4.60 -14.89 -20.42
CA ALA A 235 -3.95 -15.00 -21.72
C ALA A 235 -3.23 -13.68 -22.04
N GLU A 236 -1.97 -13.80 -22.47
CA GLU A 236 -1.18 -12.68 -22.95
C GLU A 236 -1.81 -12.09 -24.21
N VAL A 237 -2.02 -10.78 -24.19
CA VAL A 237 -2.59 -10.03 -25.32
C VAL A 237 -1.58 -9.10 -25.97
N LYS A 238 -0.54 -8.68 -25.24
CA LYS A 238 0.52 -7.81 -25.77
C LYS A 238 1.77 -7.87 -24.90
N ARG A 239 2.94 -7.72 -25.53
CA ARG A 239 4.24 -7.68 -24.85
C ARG A 239 5.11 -6.61 -25.46
N TYR A 240 5.79 -5.86 -24.60
CA TYR A 240 6.73 -4.83 -24.96
C TYR A 240 8.05 -5.07 -24.24
N LYS A 241 9.16 -4.93 -24.96
CA LYS A 241 10.47 -4.88 -24.33
C LYS A 241 10.71 -3.47 -23.80
N VAL A 242 11.22 -3.38 -22.59
CA VAL A 242 11.61 -2.13 -21.93
C VAL A 242 13.03 -2.26 -21.41
N ASP A 243 13.75 -1.16 -21.37
CA ASP A 243 15.09 -1.08 -20.83
C ASP A 243 15.20 0.12 -19.87
N ASN A 244 16.39 0.32 -19.29
CA ASN A 244 16.65 1.47 -18.44
C ASN A 244 17.06 2.75 -19.21
N THR A 245 16.99 2.73 -20.55
CA THR A 245 17.28 3.90 -21.40
C THR A 245 16.12 4.90 -21.33
N PHE A 246 14.90 4.39 -21.28
CA PHE A 246 13.67 5.18 -21.18
C PHE A 246 13.02 5.02 -19.80
N LYS A 247 12.26 6.04 -19.39
CA LYS A 247 11.50 6.05 -18.13
C LYS A 247 10.01 5.85 -18.35
N ASP A 248 9.60 5.78 -19.61
CA ASP A 248 8.21 5.64 -20.01
C ASP A 248 8.07 4.84 -21.30
N ILE A 249 6.88 4.28 -21.49
CA ILE A 249 6.50 3.55 -22.70
C ILE A 249 5.08 3.94 -23.11
N LEU A 250 4.90 4.17 -24.41
CA LEU A 250 3.59 4.43 -25.01
C LEU A 250 2.94 3.11 -25.44
N LEU A 251 1.73 2.86 -24.96
CA LEU A 251 0.93 1.68 -25.26
C LEU A 251 -0.22 2.07 -26.17
N ASP A 252 -0.25 1.48 -27.37
CA ASP A 252 -1.40 1.55 -28.26
C ASP A 252 -2.49 0.55 -27.79
N ASN A 253 -3.64 1.09 -27.43
CA ASN A 253 -4.82 0.34 -26.97
C ASN A 253 -5.96 0.28 -28.01
N THR A 254 -5.79 0.84 -29.22
CA THR A 254 -6.83 0.86 -30.27
C THR A 254 -7.30 -0.54 -30.68
N GLN A 255 -6.37 -1.51 -30.67
CA GLN A 255 -6.62 -2.89 -31.06
C GLN A 255 -7.11 -3.76 -29.91
N LEU A 256 -7.23 -3.23 -28.68
CA LEU A 256 -7.76 -3.97 -27.55
C LEU A 256 -9.31 -3.91 -27.57
N PRO A 257 -10.00 -5.06 -27.52
CA PRO A 257 -11.43 -5.09 -27.25
C PRO A 257 -11.79 -4.38 -25.94
N ALA A 258 -13.07 -3.99 -25.81
CA ALA A 258 -13.56 -3.51 -24.52
C ALA A 258 -13.47 -4.65 -23.48
N GLY A 259 -12.92 -4.35 -22.31
CA GLY A 259 -12.64 -5.38 -21.32
C GLY A 259 -11.67 -4.94 -20.23
N THR A 260 -11.48 -5.82 -19.24
CA THR A 260 -10.48 -5.63 -18.19
C THR A 260 -9.19 -6.36 -18.56
N TYR A 261 -8.08 -5.63 -18.41
CA TYR A 261 -6.74 -6.11 -18.66
C TYR A 261 -5.86 -5.88 -17.44
N PHE A 262 -4.84 -6.71 -17.30
CA PHE A 262 -3.80 -6.55 -16.30
C PHE A 262 -2.48 -6.33 -17.01
N TYR A 263 -1.74 -5.28 -16.63
CA TYR A 263 -0.41 -5.03 -17.16
C TYR A 263 0.64 -5.24 -16.08
N GLN A 264 1.72 -5.91 -16.45
CA GLN A 264 2.75 -6.39 -15.55
C GLN A 264 4.12 -6.07 -16.10
N LEU A 265 4.97 -5.45 -15.27
CA LEU A 265 6.38 -5.28 -15.58
C LEU A 265 7.15 -6.48 -15.00
N GLN A 266 7.96 -7.14 -15.83
CA GLN A 266 8.78 -8.31 -15.50
C GLN A 266 10.24 -8.04 -15.85
N THR A 267 11.16 -8.58 -15.05
CA THR A 267 12.60 -8.61 -15.33
C THR A 267 13.15 -10.02 -15.14
N SER A 268 14.45 -10.21 -15.37
CA SER A 268 15.11 -11.50 -15.18
C SER A 268 14.97 -12.06 -13.75
N LYS A 269 14.76 -11.17 -12.77
CA LYS A 269 14.57 -11.52 -11.35
C LYS A 269 13.11 -11.70 -10.93
N GLY A 270 12.17 -11.53 -11.84
CA GLY A 270 10.74 -11.73 -11.59
C GLY A 270 9.90 -10.50 -11.88
N SER A 271 8.65 -10.50 -11.44
CA SER A 271 7.74 -9.38 -11.66
C SER A 271 7.95 -8.25 -10.67
N VAL A 272 7.95 -7.03 -11.20
CA VAL A 272 8.02 -5.75 -10.49
C VAL A 272 6.65 -5.37 -9.91
N GLY A 273 5.55 -5.75 -10.57
CA GLY A 273 4.20 -5.48 -10.06
C GLY A 273 3.11 -5.68 -11.11
N THR A 274 1.84 -5.57 -10.74
CA THR A 274 0.69 -5.69 -11.65
C THR A 274 -0.35 -4.63 -11.35
N LYS A 275 -0.92 -4.02 -12.39
CA LYS A 275 -2.03 -3.06 -12.27
C LYS A 275 -3.13 -3.37 -13.28
N LYS A 276 -4.31 -2.85 -13.00
CA LYS A 276 -5.52 -3.03 -13.81
C LYS A 276 -5.68 -1.89 -14.80
N MET A 277 -6.04 -2.23 -16.04
CA MET A 277 -6.51 -1.32 -17.08
C MET A 277 -7.91 -1.74 -17.51
N VAL A 278 -8.81 -0.78 -17.69
CA VAL A 278 -10.15 -1.03 -18.26
C VAL A 278 -10.22 -0.30 -19.59
N VAL A 279 -10.51 -1.04 -20.66
CA VAL A 279 -10.76 -0.48 -21.99
C VAL A 279 -12.27 -0.41 -22.18
N VAL A 280 -12.77 0.80 -22.42
CA VAL A 280 -14.16 1.08 -22.80
C VAL A 280 -14.19 1.58 -24.23
N LYS A 281 -15.21 1.20 -25.01
CA LYS A 281 -15.43 1.66 -26.38
C LYS A 281 -16.76 2.42 -26.45
#